data_AF-A0A8T1SCF8-F1
#
_entry.id   AF-A0A8T1SCF8-F1
#
_cell.length_a   1.000
_cell.length_b   1.000
_cell.length_c   1.000
_cell.angle_alpha   90.00
_cell.angle_beta   90.00
_cell.angle_gamma   90.00
#
_symmetry.space_group_name_H-M   'P 1'
#
loop_
_entity.id
_entity.type
_entity.pdbx_description
1 polymer ?
#
loop_
_entity_poly.entity_id
_entity_poly.type
_entity_poly.pdbx_seq_one_letter_code
_entity_poly.pdbx_strand_id
1 'polypeptide(L)'
;YSAALGPRLAPRLAVAPRHIHCGAAHPAVGQWRVQQGLAPSLAGYGPLRDLPKWAFVDGRPAPPWKGQIRRRQEDEAFARRVAMLEQEMERGRRHWQVQQ
;
A
#
# COMPACT_ATOMS: atom_id res chain seq x y z
N TYR A 1 28.67 -45.21 43.10
CA TYR A 1 27.62 -45.56 42.12
C TYR A 1 27.52 -44.43 41.10
N SER A 2 28.19 -44.59 39.96
CA SER A 2 28.10 -43.67 38.80
C SER A 2 26.75 -43.85 38.11
N ALA A 3 26.04 -42.76 37.83
CA ALA A 3 24.94 -42.74 36.87
C ALA A 3 25.37 -41.88 35.67
N ALA A 4 25.52 -42.53 34.52
CA ALA A 4 25.96 -41.92 33.28
C ALA A 4 24.91 -40.94 32.72
N LEU A 5 25.35 -39.73 32.36
CA LEU A 5 24.58 -38.79 31.55
C LEU A 5 24.51 -39.32 30.11
N GLY A 6 23.37 -39.87 29.73
CA GLY A 6 23.09 -40.20 28.32
C GLY A 6 22.92 -38.93 27.47
N PRO A 7 23.32 -38.96 26.19
CA PRO A 7 23.17 -37.80 25.31
C PRO A 7 21.68 -37.60 25.00
N ARG A 8 21.13 -36.45 25.40
CA ARG A 8 19.80 -36.01 24.96
C ARG A 8 19.87 -35.64 23.48
N LEU A 9 19.42 -36.54 22.61
CA LEU A 9 19.15 -36.23 21.21
C LEU A 9 17.98 -35.25 21.17
N ALA A 10 18.28 -33.95 21.06
CA ALA A 10 17.26 -32.95 20.76
C ALA A 10 16.72 -33.22 19.35
N PRO A 11 15.39 -33.28 19.13
CA PRO A 11 14.87 -33.36 17.78
C PRO A 11 15.21 -32.04 17.08
N ARG A 12 16.07 -32.11 16.06
CA ARG A 12 16.18 -31.05 15.06
C ARG A 12 14.80 -30.91 14.43
N LEU A 13 14.04 -29.90 14.82
CA LEU A 13 12.87 -29.46 14.07
C LEU A 13 13.38 -29.07 12.68
N ALA A 14 13.25 -29.98 11.72
CA ALA A 14 13.48 -29.68 10.33
C ALA A 14 12.50 -28.57 9.96
N VAL A 15 13.00 -27.35 9.76
CA VAL A 15 12.21 -26.24 9.26
C VAL A 15 11.82 -26.63 7.83
N ALA A 16 10.58 -27.10 7.66
CA ALA A 16 10.04 -27.37 6.35
C ALA A 16 10.16 -26.10 5.48
N PRO A 17 10.63 -26.19 4.23
CA PRO A 17 10.69 -25.03 3.36
C PRO A 17 9.27 -24.49 3.17
N ARG A 18 9.02 -23.28 3.69
CA ARG A 18 7.76 -22.58 3.43
C ARG A 18 7.81 -22.10 1.98
N HIS A 19 7.01 -22.69 1.11
CA HIS A 19 6.86 -22.22 -0.26
C HIS A 19 6.06 -20.91 -0.24
N ILE A 20 6.76 -19.78 -0.33
CA ILE A 20 6.13 -18.46 -0.45
C ILE A 20 6.00 -18.14 -1.94
N HIS A 21 4.78 -18.17 -2.46
CA HIS A 21 4.50 -17.70 -3.80
C HIS A 21 4.63 -16.18 -3.86
N CYS A 22 5.80 -15.68 -4.26
CA CYS A 22 5.99 -14.28 -4.65
C CYS A 22 5.77 -14.15 -6.16
N GLY A 23 4.53 -14.32 -6.62
CA GLY A 23 4.17 -14.06 -8.01
C GLY A 23 3.94 -12.57 -8.23
N ALA A 24 4.88 -11.89 -8.91
CA ALA A 24 4.53 -10.61 -9.53
C ALA A 24 3.41 -10.85 -10.54
N ALA A 25 2.40 -9.98 -10.58
CA ALA A 25 1.37 -10.08 -11.62
C ALA A 25 2.06 -10.07 -12.99
N HIS A 26 1.70 -11.02 -13.86
CA HIS A 26 2.27 -11.09 -15.21
C HIS A 26 2.19 -9.70 -15.86
N PRO A 27 3.26 -9.14 -16.46
CA PRO A 27 3.27 -7.75 -16.94
C PRO A 27 2.06 -7.40 -17.83
N ALA A 28 1.60 -8.37 -18.64
CA ALA A 28 0.39 -8.24 -19.45
C ALA A 28 -0.88 -7.91 -18.63
N VAL A 29 -1.04 -8.48 -17.43
CA VAL A 29 -2.17 -8.21 -16.54
C VAL A 29 -2.09 -6.80 -15.96
N GLY A 30 -0.90 -6.34 -15.59
CA GLY A 30 -0.69 -4.96 -15.13
C GLY A 30 -1.06 -3.94 -16.21
N GLN A 31 -0.65 -4.19 -17.46
CA GLN A 31 -1.00 -3.33 -18.60
C GLN A 31 -2.50 -3.31 -18.88
N TRP A 32 -3.15 -4.49 -18.90
CA TRP A 32 -4.60 -4.57 -19.05
C TRP A 32 -5.32 -3.77 -17.94
N ARG A 33 -4.88 -3.88 -16.68
CA ARG A 33 -5.46 -3.11 -15.57
C ARG A 33 -5.35 -1.61 -15.78
N VAL A 34 -4.19 -1.12 -16.24
CA VAL A 34 -4.00 0.29 -16.55
C VAL A 34 -4.94 0.74 -17.68
N GLN A 35 -5.12 -0.09 -18.72
CA GLN A 35 -6.10 0.19 -19.79
C GLN A 35 -7.54 0.26 -19.27
N GLN A 36 -7.85 -0.46 -18.19
CA GLN A 36 -9.15 -0.38 -17.52
C GLN A 36 -9.24 0.76 -16.47
N GLY A 37 -8.24 1.64 -16.37
CA GLY A 37 -8.21 2.71 -15.36
C GLY A 37 -7.98 2.22 -13.92
N LEU A 38 -7.43 1.01 -13.74
CA LEU A 38 -7.11 0.43 -12.44
C LEU A 38 -5.62 0.58 -12.13
N ALA A 39 -5.28 0.43 -10.84
CA ALA A 39 -3.88 0.33 -10.44
C ALA A 39 -3.19 -0.88 -11.09
N PRO A 40 -1.93 -0.76 -11.54
CA PRO A 40 -1.19 -1.83 -12.20
C PRO A 40 -0.97 -3.05 -11.30
N SER A 41 -0.97 -2.84 -9.98
CA SER A 41 -0.85 -3.90 -8.97
C SER A 41 -2.07 -3.96 -8.06
N LEU A 42 -2.34 -5.15 -7.50
CA LEU A 42 -3.43 -5.36 -6.54
C LEU A 42 -3.21 -4.63 -5.20
N ALA A 43 -1.95 -4.37 -4.85
CA ALA A 43 -1.57 -3.58 -3.68
C ALA A 43 -1.55 -2.06 -3.95
N GLY A 44 -1.85 -1.65 -5.19
CA GLY A 44 -2.04 -0.25 -5.57
C GLY A 44 -3.33 0.33 -4.99
N TYR A 45 -3.68 1.55 -5.38
CA TYR A 45 -4.93 2.20 -4.97
C TYR A 45 -6.14 1.35 -5.36
N GLY A 46 -7.19 1.38 -4.54
CA GLY A 46 -8.43 0.66 -4.79
C GLY A 46 -9.01 -0.03 -3.56
N PRO A 47 -10.20 -0.63 -3.69
CA PRO A 47 -10.97 -1.13 -2.55
C PRO A 47 -10.21 -2.20 -1.76
N LEU A 48 -9.38 -3.03 -2.40
CA LEU A 48 -8.61 -4.06 -1.70
C LEU A 48 -7.58 -3.49 -0.72
N ARG A 49 -7.03 -2.30 -1.03
CA ARG A 49 -6.04 -1.59 -0.21
C ARG A 49 -6.68 -0.61 0.76
N ASP A 50 -7.76 0.04 0.36
CA ASP A 50 -8.28 1.24 1.04
C ASP A 50 -9.49 0.95 1.94
N LEU A 51 -10.20 -0.17 1.74
CA LEU A 51 -11.26 -0.58 2.68
C LEU A 51 -10.68 -1.26 3.92
N PRO A 52 -11.31 -1.06 5.10
CA PRO A 52 -10.97 -1.81 6.29
C PRO A 52 -11.26 -3.30 6.09
N LYS A 53 -10.37 -4.14 6.59
CA LYS A 53 -10.48 -5.61 6.48
C LYS A 53 -11.53 -6.20 7.43
N TRP A 54 -11.96 -5.45 8.44
CA TRP A 54 -12.91 -5.86 9.46
C TRP A 54 -13.70 -4.64 9.96
N ALA A 55 -14.82 -4.88 10.63
CA ALA A 55 -15.60 -3.87 11.34
C ALA A 55 -16.17 -4.49 12.62
N PHE A 56 -16.63 -3.67 13.56
CA PHE A 56 -17.34 -4.17 14.74
C PHE A 56 -18.71 -4.71 14.33
N VAL A 57 -19.22 -5.71 15.07
CA VAL A 57 -20.55 -6.30 14.81
C VAL A 57 -21.66 -5.24 14.93
N ASP A 58 -21.47 -4.25 15.80
CA ASP A 58 -22.38 -3.12 16.00
C ASP A 58 -22.38 -2.12 14.84
N GLY A 59 -21.61 -2.37 13.78
CA GLY A 59 -21.50 -1.49 12.61
C GLY A 59 -20.55 -0.31 12.79
N ARG A 60 -19.89 -0.18 13.96
CA ARG A 60 -18.84 0.84 14.15
C ARG A 60 -17.66 0.54 13.20
N PRO A 61 -17.07 1.57 12.57
CA PRO A 61 -15.94 1.36 11.67
C PRO A 61 -14.71 0.90 12.45
N ALA A 62 -13.87 0.10 11.82
CA ALA A 62 -12.56 -0.21 12.39
C ALA A 62 -11.70 1.06 12.46
N PRO A 63 -10.86 1.20 13.50
CA PRO A 63 -9.92 2.31 13.57
C PRO A 63 -8.96 2.27 12.36
N PRO A 64 -8.60 3.44 11.79
CA PRO A 64 -7.71 3.50 10.64
C PRO A 64 -6.30 3.05 11.02
N TRP A 65 -5.67 2.24 10.17
CA TRP A 65 -4.28 1.81 10.41
C TRP A 65 -3.27 2.87 9.93
N LYS A 66 -2.04 2.81 10.48
CA LYS A 66 -0.96 3.79 10.22
C LYS A 66 -0.72 4.05 8.72
N GLY A 67 -0.70 2.99 7.91
CA GLY A 67 -0.54 3.11 6.45
C GLY A 67 -1.66 3.88 5.74
N GLN A 68 -2.92 3.75 6.17
CA GLN A 68 -4.05 4.47 5.57
C GLN A 68 -3.99 5.96 5.92
N ILE A 69 -3.64 6.27 7.18
CA ILE A 69 -3.44 7.65 7.63
C ILE A 69 -2.31 8.31 6.83
N ARG A 70 -1.14 7.66 6.75
CA ARG A 70 0.01 8.16 6.00
C ARG A 70 -0.35 8.43 4.54
N ARG A 71 -1.00 7.47 3.87
CA ARG A 71 -1.41 7.63 2.46
C ARG A 71 -2.38 8.78 2.26
N ARG A 72 -3.37 8.94 3.14
CA ARG A 72 -4.30 10.08 3.09
C ARG A 72 -3.57 11.41 3.22
N GLN A 73 -2.56 11.49 4.09
CA GLN A 73 -1.74 12.70 4.24
C GLN A 73 -0.88 12.97 2.99
N GLU A 74 -0.31 11.93 2.39
CA GLU A 74 0.45 12.01 1.14
C GLU A 74 -0.45 12.51 -0.01
N ASP A 75 -1.65 11.94 -0.15
CA ASP A 75 -2.64 12.32 -1.16
C ASP A 75 -3.11 13.78 -0.98
N GLU A 76 -3.33 14.19 0.27
CA GLU A 76 -3.74 15.57 0.60
C GLU A 76 -2.61 16.57 0.33
N ALA A 77 -1.36 16.23 0.68
CA ALA A 77 -0.19 17.05 0.36
C ALA A 77 0.00 17.19 -1.16
N PHE A 78 -0.22 16.12 -1.91
CA PHE A 78 -0.17 16.14 -3.37
C PHE A 78 -1.27 17.05 -3.95
N ALA A 79 -2.52 16.91 -3.51
CA ALA A 79 -3.63 17.74 -3.98
C ALA A 79 -3.39 19.24 -3.70
N ARG A 80 -2.90 19.57 -2.51
CA ARG A 80 -2.51 20.96 -2.16
C ARG A 80 -1.47 21.53 -3.12
N ARG A 81 -0.46 20.73 -3.47
CA ARG A 81 0.61 21.16 -4.37
C ARG A 81 0.06 21.42 -5.78
N VAL A 82 -0.80 20.55 -6.29
CA VAL A 82 -1.43 20.72 -7.60
C VAL A 82 -2.23 22.03 -7.65
N ALA A 83 -3.08 22.27 -6.65
CA ALA A 83 -3.88 23.49 -6.58
C ALA A 83 -3.02 24.77 -6.48
N MET A 84 -1.92 24.73 -5.73
CA MET A 84 -0.97 25.82 -5.63
C MET A 84 -0.32 26.13 -6.99
N LEU A 85 0.18 25.11 -7.68
CA LEU A 85 0.82 25.27 -8.99
C LEU A 85 -0.16 25.81 -10.03
N GLU A 86 -1.40 25.33 -10.04
CA GLU A 86 -2.46 25.83 -10.91
C GLU A 86 -2.71 27.33 -10.67
N GLN A 87 -2.77 27.75 -9.41
CA GLN A 87 -2.95 29.14 -9.05
C GLN A 87 -1.77 30.02 -9.51
N GLU A 88 -0.54 29.55 -9.36
CA GLU A 88 0.65 30.28 -9.83
C GLU A 88 0.65 30.44 -11.35
N MET A 89 0.34 29.38 -12.10
CA MET A 89 0.23 29.42 -13.56
C MET A 89 -0.87 30.38 -14.03
N GLU A 90 -2.04 30.32 -13.39
CA GLU A 90 -3.17 31.19 -13.72
C GLU A 90 -2.85 32.66 -13.43
N ARG A 91 -2.18 32.95 -12.30
CA ARG A 91 -1.67 34.30 -12.01
C ARG A 91 -0.70 34.75 -13.11
N GLY A 92 0.29 33.93 -13.46
CA GLY A 92 1.27 34.27 -14.50
C GLY A 92 0.61 34.59 -15.85
N ARG A 93 -0.36 33.78 -16.26
CA ARG A 93 -1.12 34.00 -17.50
C ARG A 93 -1.87 35.33 -17.49
N ARG A 94 -2.55 35.66 -16.38
CA ARG A 94 -3.28 36.93 -16.24
C ARG A 94 -2.35 38.14 -16.31
N HIS A 95 -1.21 38.08 -15.64
CA HIS A 95 -0.23 39.16 -15.70
C HIS A 95 0.27 39.36 -17.13
N TRP A 96 0.56 38.28 -17.86
CA TRP A 96 0.96 38.38 -19.26
C TRP A 96 -0.12 38.96 -20.17
N GLN A 97 -1.38 38.54 -20.00
CA GLN A 97 -2.51 39.07 -20.77
C GLN A 97 -2.77 40.56 -20.56
N VAL A 98 -2.50 41.10 -19.37
CA VAL A 98 -2.66 42.54 -19.07
C VAL A 98 -1.52 43.38 -19.70
N GLN A 99 -0.37 42.77 -19.98
CA GLN A 99 0.79 43.44 -20.59
C GLN A 99 0.78 43.40 -22.13
N GLN A 100 -0.23 42.77 -22.75
CA GLN A 100 -0.46 42.75 -24.20
C GLN A 100 -1.59 43.72 -24.55
#